data_AF-A0A645ALF1-F1
#
_entry.id   AF-A0A645ALF1-F1
#
_cell.length_a   1.000
_cell.length_b   1.000
_cell.length_c   1.000
_cell.angle_alpha   90.00
_cell.angle_beta   90.00
_cell.angle_gamma   90.00
#
_symmetry.space_group_name_H-M   'P 1'
#
loop_
_entity.id
_entity.type
_entity.pdbx_description
1 polymer ?
#
loop_
_entity_poly.entity_id
_entity_poly.type
_entity_poly.pdbx_seq_one_letter_code
_entity_poly.pdbx_strand_id
1 'polypeptide(L)' 'MVQGIKNIPGLIPTSSTWMFSQNVYNLVKYLSKDGEIALDLNDEIVRSILVTHKGEIVHEGTREAMGL' A
#
# COMPACT_ATOMS: atom_id res chain seq x y z
N MET A 1 10.65 -1.41 -31.18
CA MET A 1 9.77 -2.48 -30.65
C MET A 1 9.14 -1.95 -29.36
N VAL A 2 7.83 -2.05 -29.20
CA VAL A 2 7.13 -1.67 -27.96
C VAL A 2 6.67 -2.95 -27.27
N GLN A 3 6.98 -3.11 -25.98
CA GLN A 3 6.63 -4.29 -25.17
C GLN A 3 5.53 -3.91 -24.16
N GLY A 4 4.35 -4.52 -24.27
CA GLY A 4 3.13 -4.14 -23.53
C GLY A 4 2.80 -4.98 -22.30
N ILE A 5 3.79 -5.65 -21.70
CA ILE A 5 3.56 -6.55 -20.55
C ILE A 5 3.25 -5.72 -19.31
N LYS A 6 2.06 -5.92 -18.72
CA LYS A 6 1.56 -5.16 -17.57
C LYS A 6 2.13 -5.61 -16.23
N ASN A 7 2.39 -6.91 -16.06
CA ASN A 7 2.89 -7.51 -14.81
C ASN A 7 4.23 -8.19 -15.02
N ILE A 8 5.27 -7.39 -15.27
CA ILE A 8 6.65 -7.86 -15.43
C ILE A 8 7.15 -8.63 -14.20
N PRO A 9 6.87 -8.22 -12.94
CA PRO A 9 7.24 -8.99 -11.75
C PRO A 9 6.71 -10.43 -11.75
N GLY A 10 5.55 -10.66 -12.36
CA GLY A 10 4.99 -12.01 -12.54
C GLY A 10 5.86 -12.96 -13.35
N LEU A 11 6.83 -12.45 -14.12
CA LEU A 11 7.79 -13.26 -14.88
C LEU A 11 9.01 -13.71 -14.06
N ILE A 12 9.23 -13.10 -12.89
CA ILE A 12 10.29 -13.44 -11.94
C ILE A 12 9.70 -13.67 -10.53
N PRO A 13 8.73 -14.60 -10.41
CA PRO A 13 7.83 -14.67 -9.26
C PRO A 13 8.54 -14.91 -7.93
N THR A 14 9.61 -15.71 -7.91
CA THR A 14 10.37 -16.01 -6.68
C THR A 14 10.99 -14.74 -6.08
N SER A 15 11.76 -14.00 -6.87
CA SER A 15 12.43 -12.78 -6.41
C SER A 15 11.43 -11.65 -6.13
N SER A 16 10.42 -11.49 -6.98
CA SER A 16 9.38 -10.48 -6.79
C SER A 16 8.50 -10.74 -5.57
N THR A 17 8.14 -12.00 -5.31
CA THR A 17 7.40 -12.36 -4.08
C THR A 17 8.24 -12.11 -2.86
N TRP A 18 9.52 -12.50 -2.87
CA TRP A 18 10.42 -12.24 -1.75
C TRP A 18 10.52 -10.75 -1.43
N MET A 19 10.76 -9.91 -2.44
CA MET A 19 10.83 -8.45 -2.28
C MET A 19 9.51 -7.86 -1.77
N PHE A 20 8.37 -8.25 -2.38
CA PHE A 20 7.06 -7.72 -2.01
C PHE A 20 6.68 -8.12 -0.57
N SER A 21 6.89 -9.38 -0.19
CA SER A 21 6.61 -9.88 1.15
C SER A 21 7.42 -9.16 2.23
N GLN A 22 8.69 -8.80 1.97
CA GLN A 22 9.48 -8.01 2.90
C GLN A 22 8.90 -6.61 3.12
N ASN A 23 8.46 -5.94 2.05
CA ASN A 23 7.82 -4.62 2.15
C ASN A 23 6.50 -4.69 2.93
N VAL A 24 5.66 -5.68 2.61
CA VAL A 24 4.38 -5.89 3.32
C VAL A 24 4.63 -6.22 4.80
N TYR A 25 5.58 -7.10 5.10
CA TYR A 25 5.94 -7.44 6.48
C TYR A 25 6.38 -6.21 7.27
N ASN A 26 7.27 -5.39 6.71
CA ASN A 26 7.76 -4.18 7.38
C ASN A 26 6.64 -3.18 7.61
N LEU A 27 5.72 -3.01 6.65
CA LEU A 27 4.55 -2.16 6.81
C LEU A 27 3.61 -2.67 7.92
N VAL A 28 3.27 -3.96 7.91
CA VAL A 28 2.39 -4.55 8.94
C VAL A 28 3.05 -4.46 10.32
N LYS A 29 4.35 -4.73 10.41
CA LYS A 29 5.12 -4.58 11.65
C LYS A 29 5.10 -3.13 12.16
N TYR A 30 5.18 -2.16 11.27
CA TYR A 30 5.09 -0.74 11.62
C TYR A 30 3.70 -0.35 12.15
N LEU A 31 2.63 -0.89 11.53
CA LEU A 31 1.23 -0.63 11.92
C LEU A 31 0.77 -1.40 13.17
N SER A 32 1.41 -2.54 13.46
CA SER A 32 1.09 -3.42 14.58
C SER A 32 1.98 -3.09 15.78
N LYS A 33 1.47 -2.29 16.70
CA LYS A 33 2.16 -1.95 17.96
C LYS A 33 1.61 -2.83 19.08
N ASP A 34 2.48 -3.52 19.79
CA ASP A 34 2.12 -4.42 20.90
C ASP A 34 1.08 -5.51 20.57
N GLY A 35 1.07 -5.95 19.32
CA GLY A 35 0.13 -6.98 18.83
C GLY A 35 -1.23 -6.45 18.41
N GLU A 36 -1.46 -5.14 18.50
CA GLU A 36 -2.68 -4.49 18.05
C GLU A 36 -2.41 -3.56 16.85
N ILE A 37 -3.36 -3.51 15.93
CA ILE A 37 -3.30 -2.58 14.80
C ILE A 37 -3.77 -1.21 15.29
N ALA A 38 -2.85 -0.26 15.35
CA ALA A 38 -3.12 1.11 15.74
C ALA A 38 -2.88 2.06 14.57
N LEU A 39 -3.96 2.51 13.93
CA LEU A 39 -3.90 3.50 12.84
C LEU A 39 -3.91 4.91 13.43
N ASP A 40 -2.74 5.54 13.53
CA ASP A 40 -2.64 6.96 13.87
C ASP A 40 -2.88 7.81 12.61
N LEU A 41 -4.04 8.46 12.53
CA LEU A 41 -4.39 9.29 11.38
C LEU A 41 -3.57 10.59 11.30
N ASN A 42 -2.78 10.93 12.31
CA ASN A 42 -1.83 12.05 12.24
C ASN A 42 -0.47 11.62 11.69
N ASP A 43 -0.20 10.32 11.65
CA ASP A 43 1.05 9.80 11.10
C ASP A 43 1.07 9.90 9.57
N GLU A 44 2.18 10.39 9.03
CA GLU A 44 2.38 10.62 7.60
C GLU A 44 2.29 9.32 6.78
N ILE A 45 2.86 8.22 7.30
CA ILE A 45 2.85 6.92 6.62
C ILE A 45 1.42 6.39 6.58
N VAL A 46 0.70 6.43 7.70
CA VAL A 46 -0.70 5.98 7.78
C VAL A 46 -1.59 6.79 6.82
N ARG A 47 -1.45 8.12 6.80
CA ARG A 47 -2.22 8.98 5.88
C ARG A 47 -1.92 8.68 4.41
N SER A 48 -0.67 8.39 4.08
CA SER A 48 -0.25 8.13 2.70
C SER A 48 -0.72 6.77 2.17
N ILE A 49 -0.91 5.77 3.05
CA ILE A 49 -1.31 4.42 2.64
C ILE A 49 -2.83 4.17 2.76
N LEU A 50 -3.55 4.92 3.60
CA LEU A 50 -4.95 4.64 3.93
C LEU A 50 -5.90 5.23 2.87
N VAL A 51 -6.52 4.37 2.06
CA VAL A 51 -7.41 4.81 0.96
C VAL A 51 -8.78 5.25 1.46
N THR A 52 -9.40 4.44 2.32
CA THR A 52 -10.77 4.64 2.79
C THR A 52 -10.85 4.49 4.31
N HIS A 53 -11.67 5.29 4.97
CA HIS A 53 -11.93 5.15 6.39
C HIS A 53 -13.38 5.56 6.70
N LYS A 54 -14.11 4.72 7.45
CA LYS A 54 -15.50 4.97 7.86
C LYS A 54 -16.46 5.33 6.71
N GLY A 55 -16.30 4.70 5.55
CA GLY A 55 -17.15 4.93 4.38
C GLY A 55 -16.71 6.08 3.49
N GLU A 56 -15.69 6.85 3.88
CA GLU A 56 -15.17 7.98 3.13
C GLU A 56 -13.84 7.66 2.45
N ILE A 57 -13.58 8.29 1.30
CA ILE A 57 -12.26 8.27 0.65
C ILE A 57 -11.41 9.37 1.28
N VAL A 58 -10.32 8.94 1.96
CA VAL A 58 -9.44 9.83 2.72
C VAL A 58 -8.08 10.05 2.05
N HIS A 59 -7.69 9.19 1.12
CA HIS A 59 -6.44 9.34 0.36
C HIS A 59 -6.58 10.39 -0.74
N GLU A 60 -5.77 11.44 -0.65
CA GLU A 60 -5.79 12.61 -1.55
C GLU A 60 -5.67 12.22 -3.03
N GLY A 61 -4.68 11.39 -3.38
CA GLY A 61 -4.48 10.98 -4.79
C GLY A 61 -5.63 10.14 -5.35
N THR A 62 -6.37 9.42 -4.50
CA THR A 62 -7.56 8.67 -4.94
C THR A 62 -8.72 9.61 -5.18
N ARG A 63 -8.89 10.63 -4.33
CA ARG A 63 -9.91 11.66 -4.55
C ARG A 63 -9.67 12.41 -5.84
N GLU A 64 -8.44 12.85 -6.08
CA GLU A 64 -8.04 13.53 -7.32
C GLU A 64 -8.31 12.65 -8.55
N ALA A 65 -7.89 11.38 -8.53
CA ALA A 65 -8.12 10.45 -9.63
C ALA A 65 -9.60 10.16 -9.91
N MET A 66 -10.46 10.33 -8.90
CA MET A 66 -11.91 10.14 -9.02
C MET A 66 -12.68 11.45 -9.29
N GLY A 67 -12.02 12.61 -9.28
CA GLY A 67 -12.64 13.93 -9.45
C GLY A 67 -13.46 14.39 -8.24
N LEU A 68 -13.04 14.00 -7.03
CA LEU A 68 -13.69 14.29 -5.73
C LEU A 68 -12.89 15.28 -4.87
#